data_AF-A0A959MVZ1-F1
#
_entry.id   AF-A0A959MVZ1-F1
#
_cell.length_a   1.000
_cell.length_b   1.000
_cell.length_c   1.000
_cell.angle_alpha   90.00
_cell.angle_beta   90.00
_cell.angle_gamma   90.00
#
_symmetry.space_group_name_H-M   'P 1'
#
loop_
_entity.id
_entity.type
_entity.pdbx_description
1 polymer ?
#
loop_
_entity_poly.entity_id
_entity_poly.type
_entity_poly.pdbx_seq_one_letter_code
_entity_poly.pdbx_strand_id
1 'polypeptide(L)'
;MEKEYLISHPSQLNNLSVFPLKRNQSIGKIRLGGNMLNNPKVEFFENLLNKNYYSCGCSEGAKGLVVGLILGFGFIIYKYIESHISIINAIVIILVSFLGFSIIGKSIGLIIANKRLKNSISEIKSVWPPEKEHYENIHCG
;
A
#
# COMPACT_ATOMS: atom_id res chain seq x y z
N MET A 1 -12.13 -19.69 -14.21
CA MET A 1 -12.87 -18.41 -14.16
C MET A 1 -12.15 -17.52 -13.18
N GLU A 2 -11.58 -16.41 -13.64
CA GLU A 2 -10.95 -15.43 -12.75
C GLU A 2 -12.05 -14.75 -11.95
N LYS A 3 -11.92 -14.68 -10.62
CA LYS A 3 -12.93 -14.02 -9.78
C LYS A 3 -12.80 -12.52 -10.01
N GLU A 4 -13.88 -11.87 -10.43
CA GLU A 4 -13.92 -10.42 -10.62
C GLU A 4 -14.73 -9.76 -9.51
N TYR A 5 -14.25 -8.62 -9.02
CA TYR A 5 -14.93 -7.79 -8.03
C TYR A 5 -15.36 -6.49 -8.69
N LEU A 6 -16.64 -6.42 -9.07
CA LEU A 6 -17.22 -5.27 -9.73
C LEU A 6 -17.60 -4.19 -8.72
N ILE A 7 -17.06 -2.98 -8.90
CA ILE A 7 -17.44 -1.78 -8.17
C ILE A 7 -18.40 -0.99 -9.06
N SER A 8 -19.67 -0.92 -8.69
CA SER A 8 -20.70 -0.22 -9.49
C SER A 8 -20.88 1.24 -9.08
N HIS A 9 -20.39 1.63 -7.89
CA HIS A 9 -20.60 2.97 -7.35
C HIS A 9 -19.36 3.52 -6.63
N PRO A 10 -19.03 4.83 -6.75
CA PRO A 10 -17.80 5.39 -6.19
C PRO A 10 -17.72 5.32 -4.65
N SER A 11 -18.84 5.19 -3.94
CA SER A 11 -18.85 5.00 -2.49
C SER A 11 -18.17 3.69 -2.07
N GLN A 12 -18.28 2.63 -2.89
CA GLN A 12 -17.72 1.31 -2.63
C GLN A 12 -16.19 1.29 -2.70
N LEU A 13 -15.56 2.28 -3.36
CA LEU A 13 -14.10 2.41 -3.40
C LEU A 13 -13.49 2.57 -2.00
N ASN A 14 -14.22 3.16 -1.04
CA ASN A 14 -13.73 3.29 0.33
C ASN A 14 -13.54 1.94 1.03
N ASN A 15 -14.33 0.93 0.64
CA ASN A 15 -14.26 -0.42 1.21
C ASN A 15 -12.95 -1.12 0.84
N LEU A 16 -12.24 -0.66 -0.20
CA LEU A 16 -10.91 -1.18 -0.55
C LEU A 16 -9.80 -0.66 0.37
N SER A 17 -10.03 0.44 1.09
CA SER A 17 -9.02 1.12 1.91
C SER A 17 -8.85 0.54 3.33
N VAL A 18 -9.22 -0.72 3.53
CA VAL A 18 -9.04 -1.42 4.81
C VAL A 18 -7.56 -1.48 5.18
N PHE A 19 -7.30 -1.54 6.50
CA PHE A 19 -5.97 -1.61 7.09
C PHE A 19 -5.03 -2.54 6.29
N PRO A 20 -3.81 -2.11 5.92
CA PRO A 20 -2.98 -2.83 4.94
C PRO A 20 -2.67 -4.28 5.33
N LEU A 21 -2.63 -4.60 6.63
CA LEU A 21 -2.43 -5.96 7.15
C LEU A 21 -3.70 -6.84 7.10
N LYS A 22 -4.89 -6.27 6.89
CA LYS A 22 -6.19 -6.96 6.81
C LYS A 22 -6.76 -7.00 5.39
N ARG A 23 -5.97 -6.64 4.36
CA ARG A 23 -6.45 -6.70 2.98
C ARG A 23 -6.66 -8.14 2.55
N ASN A 24 -7.83 -8.40 1.98
CA ASN A 24 -8.15 -9.73 1.48
C ASN A 24 -7.57 -9.89 0.07
N GLN A 25 -6.53 -10.71 -0.09
CA GLN A 25 -5.92 -10.97 -1.39
C GLN A 25 -6.76 -11.87 -2.30
N SER A 26 -7.87 -12.44 -1.80
CA SER A 26 -8.74 -13.36 -2.54
C SER A 26 -9.99 -12.72 -3.15
N ILE A 27 -10.08 -11.38 -3.16
CA ILE A 27 -11.22 -10.67 -3.77
C ILE A 27 -11.24 -10.77 -5.30
N GLY A 28 -10.08 -11.05 -5.93
CA GLY A 28 -9.96 -11.16 -7.37
C GLY A 28 -9.74 -9.81 -8.07
N LYS A 29 -9.82 -9.77 -9.39
CA LYS A 29 -9.52 -8.57 -10.17
C LYS A 29 -10.61 -7.51 -9.95
N ILE A 30 -10.21 -6.32 -9.53
CA ILE A 30 -11.14 -5.21 -9.30
C ILE A 30 -11.49 -4.58 -10.65
N ARG A 31 -12.79 -4.45 -10.94
CA ARG A 31 -13.34 -3.81 -12.15
C ARG A 31 -14.21 -2.62 -11.78
N LEU A 32 -14.19 -1.57 -12.59
CA LEU A 32 -15.00 -0.37 -12.42
C LEU A 32 -16.23 -0.43 -13.33
N GLY A 33 -17.41 -0.28 -12.76
CA GLY A 33 -18.71 -0.35 -13.45
C GLY A 33 -19.43 1.00 -13.53
N GLY A 34 -20.71 0.95 -13.92
CA GLY A 34 -21.58 2.13 -14.00
C GLY A 34 -21.06 3.18 -15.01
N ASN A 35 -21.23 4.46 -14.67
CA ASN A 35 -20.82 5.58 -15.54
C ASN A 35 -19.30 5.65 -15.80
N MET A 36 -18.49 4.93 -15.02
CA MET A 36 -17.04 4.86 -15.21
C MET A 36 -16.63 4.05 -16.43
N LEU A 37 -17.48 3.13 -16.92
CA LEU A 37 -17.21 2.33 -18.13
C LEU A 37 -17.02 3.20 -19.38
N ASN A 38 -17.68 4.36 -19.41
CA ASN A 38 -17.57 5.31 -20.51
C ASN A 38 -16.30 6.19 -20.43
N ASN A 39 -15.52 6.07 -19.36
CA ASN A 39 -14.30 6.86 -19.20
C ASN A 39 -13.16 6.21 -20.03
N PRO A 40 -12.49 6.97 -20.93
CA PRO A 40 -11.40 6.43 -21.75
C PRO A 40 -10.20 5.93 -20.93
N LYS A 41 -10.11 6.32 -19.65
CA LYS A 41 -9.05 5.90 -18.72
C LYS A 41 -9.48 4.76 -17.78
N VAL A 42 -10.65 4.14 -17.98
CA VAL A 42 -11.17 3.09 -17.07
C VAL A 42 -10.16 1.95 -16.86
N GLU A 43 -9.56 1.43 -17.93
CA GLU A 43 -8.60 0.35 -17.86
C GLU A 43 -7.30 0.77 -17.15
N PHE A 44 -6.87 2.02 -17.35
CA PHE A 44 -5.74 2.60 -16.61
C PHE A 44 -6.04 2.63 -15.10
N PHE A 45 -7.23 3.08 -14.72
CA PHE A 45 -7.63 3.14 -13.31
C PHE A 45 -7.79 1.75 -12.68
N GLU A 46 -8.35 0.78 -13.40
CA GLU A 46 -8.41 -0.61 -12.95
C GLU A 46 -7.01 -1.19 -12.71
N ASN A 47 -6.09 -0.99 -13.65
CA ASN A 47 -4.71 -1.46 -13.50
C ASN A 47 -4.01 -0.78 -12.33
N LEU A 48 -4.18 0.54 -12.17
CA LEU A 48 -3.61 1.29 -11.06
C LEU A 48 -4.16 0.82 -9.70
N LEU A 49 -5.47 0.60 -9.63
CA LEU A 49 -6.17 0.16 -8.42
C LEU A 49 -5.74 -1.25 -8.02
N ASN A 50 -5.72 -2.20 -8.96
CA ASN A 50 -5.25 -3.56 -8.72
C ASN A 50 -3.77 -3.57 -8.27
N LYS A 51 -2.89 -2.85 -8.98
CA LYS A 51 -1.47 -2.74 -8.63
C LYS A 51 -1.26 -2.23 -7.20
N ASN A 52 -1.99 -1.19 -6.80
CA ASN A 52 -1.84 -0.58 -5.49
C ASN A 52 -2.54 -1.39 -4.37
N TYR A 53 -3.66 -2.05 -4.67
CA TYR A 53 -4.38 -2.91 -3.74
C TYR A 53 -3.54 -4.12 -3.32
N TYR A 54 -2.95 -4.81 -4.30
CA TYR A 54 -2.14 -6.01 -4.11
C TYR A 54 -0.68 -5.74 -3.71
N SER A 55 -0.26 -4.48 -3.61
CA SER A 55 1.10 -4.15 -3.21
C SER A 55 1.39 -4.52 -1.74
N CYS A 56 2.39 -5.38 -1.52
CA CYS A 56 2.80 -5.87 -0.19
C CYS A 56 3.84 -5.00 0.53
N GLY A 57 4.34 -3.93 -0.10
CA GLY A 57 5.43 -3.11 0.44
C GLY A 57 6.79 -3.84 0.51
N CYS A 58 6.93 -4.97 -0.20
CA CYS A 58 8.13 -5.81 -0.15
C CYS A 58 9.39 -5.10 -0.69
N SER A 59 9.23 -4.20 -1.67
CA SER A 59 10.35 -3.40 -2.21
C SER A 59 10.90 -2.41 -1.17
N GLU A 60 10.01 -1.79 -0.40
CA GLU A 60 10.36 -0.85 0.66
C GLU A 60 10.99 -1.57 1.87
N GLY A 61 10.57 -2.82 2.15
CA GLY A 61 11.27 -3.70 3.10
C GLY A 61 12.72 -3.99 2.69
N ALA A 62 12.97 -4.28 1.41
CA ALA A 62 14.32 -4.49 0.90
C ALA A 62 15.20 -3.22 1.01
N LYS A 63 14.62 -2.04 0.76
CA LYS A 63 15.32 -0.76 0.99
C LYS A 63 15.68 -0.55 2.46
N GLY A 64 14.76 -0.88 3.37
CA GLY A 64 15.00 -0.85 4.81
C GLY A 64 16.18 -1.74 5.23
N LEU A 65 16.27 -2.95 4.66
CA LEU A 65 17.39 -3.86 4.91
C LEU A 65 18.74 -3.28 4.46
N VAL A 66 18.80 -2.68 3.27
CA VAL A 66 20.05 -2.07 2.76
C VAL A 66 20.50 -0.92 3.67
N VAL A 67 19.58 -0.05 4.09
CA VAL A 67 19.88 1.04 5.02
C VAL A 67 20.35 0.50 6.37
N GLY A 68 19.67 -0.52 6.90
CA GLY A 68 20.05 -1.17 8.16
C GLY A 68 21.43 -1.81 8.12
N LEU A 69 21.80 -2.44 6.99
CA LEU A 69 23.15 -2.98 6.79
C LEU A 69 24.20 -1.87 6.77
N ILE A 70 23.98 -0.79 6.02
CA ILE A 70 24.93 0.34 5.94
C ILE A 70 25.16 0.95 7.33
N LEU A 71 24.08 1.21 8.08
CA LEU A 71 24.17 1.77 9.44
C LEU A 71 24.83 0.79 10.42
N GLY A 72 24.48 -0.50 10.35
CA GLY A 72 25.06 -1.54 11.20
C GLY A 72 26.57 -1.70 10.96
N PHE A 73 27.00 -1.75 9.70
CA PHE A 73 28.43 -1.79 9.36
C PHE A 73 29.16 -0.53 9.81
N GLY A 74 28.58 0.66 9.60
CA GLY A 74 29.16 1.92 10.06
C GLY A 74 29.37 1.95 11.58
N PHE A 75 28.39 1.46 12.34
CA PHE A 75 28.48 1.39 13.80
C PHE A 75 29.59 0.43 14.27
N ILE A 76 29.74 -0.72 13.61
CA ILE A 76 30.78 -1.69 13.95
C ILE A 76 32.17 -1.15 13.67
N ILE A 77 32.36 -0.49 12.51
CA ILE A 77 33.64 0.16 12.17
C ILE A 77 34.00 1.20 13.24
N TYR A 78 33.04 2.05 13.62
CA TYR A 78 33.22 3.04 14.68
C TYR A 78 33.64 2.40 16.01
N LYS A 79 32.92 1.36 16.46
CA LYS A 79 33.22 0.68 17.73
C LYS A 79 34.49 -0.16 17.70
N TYR A 80 34.88 -0.67 16.54
CA TYR A 80 36.14 -1.38 16.33
C TYR A 80 37.33 -0.42 16.48
N ILE A 81 37.23 0.79 15.93
CA ILE A 81 38.25 1.84 16.10
C ILE A 81 38.42 2.20 17.58
N GLU A 82 37.34 2.26 18.35
CA GLU A 82 37.42 2.52 19.79
C GLU A 82 37.88 1.29 20.62
N SER A 83 38.21 0.15 19.99
CA SER A 83 38.64 -1.11 20.66
C SER A 83 37.65 -1.68 21.69
N HIS A 84 36.36 -1.33 21.59
CA HIS A 84 35.34 -1.64 22.61
C HIS A 84 34.50 -2.90 22.32
N ILE A 85 34.75 -3.62 21.22
CA ILE A 85 33.86 -4.70 20.77
C ILE A 85 34.60 -5.99 20.48
N SER A 86 34.10 -7.08 21.08
CA SER A 86 34.40 -8.47 20.69
C SER A 86 33.59 -8.85 19.44
N ILE A 87 34.14 -9.74 18.62
CA ILE A 87 33.53 -10.24 17.37
C ILE A 87 32.11 -10.78 17.60
N ILE A 88 31.87 -11.43 18.75
CA ILE A 88 30.54 -11.98 19.10
C ILE A 88 29.50 -10.87 19.24
N ASN A 89 29.85 -9.75 19.90
CA ASN A 89 28.95 -8.61 20.06
C ASN A 89 28.65 -7.93 18.73
N ALA A 90 29.64 -7.86 17.82
CA ALA A 90 29.44 -7.31 16.48
C ALA A 90 28.40 -8.12 15.69
N ILE A 91 28.49 -9.47 15.72
CA ILE A 91 27.53 -10.35 15.06
C ILE A 91 26.12 -10.15 15.61
N VAL A 92 25.97 -10.07 16.94
CA VAL A 92 24.67 -9.83 17.59
C VAL A 92 24.08 -8.49 17.17
N ILE A 93 24.88 -7.43 17.11
CA ILE A 93 24.42 -6.10 16.69
C ILE A 93 23.96 -6.10 15.24
N ILE A 94 24.67 -6.79 14.33
CA ILE A 94 24.25 -6.93 12.92
C ILE A 94 22.89 -7.63 12.86
N LEU A 95 22.74 -8.76 13.55
CA LEU A 95 21.49 -9.54 13.55
C LEU A 95 20.32 -8.73 14.08
N VAL A 96 20.48 -8.06 15.23
CA VAL A 96 19.43 -7.24 15.84
C VAL A 96 19.07 -6.06 14.94
N SER A 97 20.07 -5.38 14.38
CA SER A 97 19.85 -4.25 13.47
C SER A 97 19.14 -4.70 12.19
N PHE A 98 19.57 -5.82 11.60
CA PHE A 98 18.97 -6.38 10.40
C PHE A 98 17.49 -6.70 10.61
N LEU A 99 17.15 -7.38 11.71
CA LEU A 99 15.77 -7.69 12.06
C LEU A 99 14.95 -6.43 12.36
N GLY A 100 15.50 -5.50 13.15
CA GLY A 100 14.84 -4.25 13.51
C GLY A 100 14.50 -3.40 12.29
N PHE A 101 15.48 -3.16 11.42
CA PHE A 101 15.28 -2.38 10.19
C PHE A 101 14.40 -3.11 9.16
N SER A 102 14.38 -4.44 9.14
CA SER A 102 13.44 -5.20 8.30
C SER A 102 11.98 -4.94 8.70
N ILE A 103 11.70 -4.99 10.01
CA ILE A 103 10.35 -4.76 10.55
C ILE A 103 9.91 -3.33 10.31
N ILE A 104 10.80 -2.36 10.57
CA ILE A 104 10.54 -0.93 10.34
C ILE A 104 10.32 -0.67 8.85
N GLY A 105 11.17 -1.21 7.98
CA GLY A 105 11.05 -1.07 6.53
C GLY A 105 9.74 -1.63 6.00
N LYS A 106 9.32 -2.81 6.47
CA LYS A 106 8.03 -3.41 6.13
C LYS A 106 6.86 -2.54 6.59
N SER A 107 6.92 -1.99 7.80
CA SER A 107 5.87 -1.12 8.35
C SER A 107 5.72 0.16 7.54
N ILE A 108 6.84 0.82 7.20
CA ILE A 108 6.86 2.01 6.35
C ILE A 108 6.34 1.68 4.95
N GLY A 109 6.76 0.55 4.38
CA GLY A 109 6.30 0.08 3.08
C GLY A 109 4.78 -0.11 3.02
N LEU A 110 4.18 -0.69 4.07
CA LEU A 110 2.73 -0.86 4.17
C LEU A 110 1.99 0.49 4.26
N ILE A 111 2.55 1.47 4.99
CA ILE A 111 1.99 2.83 5.07
C ILE A 111 2.02 3.51 3.70
N ILE A 112 3.15 3.42 2.99
CA ILE A 112 3.33 4.01 1.66
C ILE A 112 2.37 3.35 0.65
N ALA A 113 2.27 2.02 0.66
CA ALA A 113 1.31 1.27 -0.16
C ALA A 113 -0.13 1.71 0.10
N ASN A 114 -0.49 1.92 1.37
CA ASN A 114 -1.81 2.42 1.73
C ASN A 114 -2.07 3.85 1.26
N LYS A 115 -1.05 4.73 1.36
CA LYS A 115 -1.13 6.09 0.84
C LYS A 115 -1.30 6.10 -0.68
N ARG A 116 -0.55 5.28 -1.42
CA ARG A 116 -0.70 5.12 -2.88
C ARG A 116 -2.12 4.66 -3.26
N LEU A 117 -2.66 3.67 -2.55
CA LEU A 117 -4.04 3.21 -2.78
C LEU A 117 -5.08 4.32 -2.51
N LYS A 118 -4.96 5.04 -1.38
CA LYS A 118 -5.85 6.16 -1.07
C LYS A 118 -5.78 7.27 -2.12
N ASN A 119 -4.59 7.59 -2.60
CA ASN A 119 -4.41 8.57 -3.67
C ASN A 119 -5.09 8.11 -4.96
N SER A 120 -4.94 6.85 -5.37
CA SER A 120 -5.64 6.30 -6.54
C SER A 120 -7.16 6.33 -6.38
N ILE A 121 -7.68 6.00 -5.19
CA ILE A 121 -9.12 6.10 -4.91
C ILE A 121 -9.58 7.56 -5.03
N SER A 122 -8.83 8.51 -4.48
CA SER A 122 -9.15 9.93 -4.56
C SER A 122 -9.14 10.44 -6.00
N GLU A 123 -8.17 10.02 -6.81
CA GLU A 123 -8.08 10.36 -8.22
C GLU A 123 -9.29 9.81 -8.99
N ILE A 124 -9.63 8.53 -8.81
CA ILE A 124 -10.81 7.90 -9.44
C ILE A 124 -12.09 8.63 -9.05
N LYS A 125 -12.27 8.97 -7.77
CA LYS A 125 -13.46 9.71 -7.30
C LYS A 125 -13.57 11.11 -7.89
N SER A 126 -12.46 11.76 -8.20
CA SER A 126 -12.49 13.11 -8.80
C SER A 126 -13.04 13.09 -10.22
N VAL A 127 -12.83 11.98 -10.95
CA VAL A 127 -13.34 11.77 -12.31
C VAL A 127 -14.64 10.96 -12.37
N TRP A 128 -15.01 10.32 -11.26
CA TRP A 128 -16.24 9.55 -11.14
C TRP A 128 -17.18 10.23 -10.13
N PRO A 129 -17.94 11.26 -10.56
CA PRO A 129 -18.87 11.94 -9.68
C PRO A 129 -19.93 10.94 -9.19
N PRO A 130 -20.38 11.05 -7.93
CA PRO A 130 -21.55 10.30 -7.49
C PRO A 130 -22.72 10.71 -8.38
N GLU A 131 -23.51 9.72 -8.82
CA GLU A 131 -24.82 10.01 -9.38
C GLU A 131 -25.55 10.86 -8.35
N LYS A 132 -25.91 12.10 -8.75
CA LYS A 132 -26.81 12.91 -7.95
C LYS A 132 -28.07 12.05 -7.84
N GLU A 133 -28.38 11.58 -6.63
CA GLU A 133 -29.72 11.11 -6.33
C GLU A 133 -30.66 12.25 -6.75
N HIS A 134 -31.35 12.08 -7.87
CA HIS A 134 -32.45 12.93 -8.23
C HIS A 134 -33.49 12.72 -7.14
N TYR A 135 -33.48 13.57 -6.11
CA TYR A 135 -34.64 13.84 -5.27
C TYR A 135 -35.69 14.53 -6.15
N GLU A 136 -36.21 13.83 -7.15
CA GLU A 136 -37.40 14.25 -7.88
C GLU A 136 -38.63 13.85 -7.07
N ASN A 137 -39.28 14.87 -6.53
CA ASN A 137 -40.71 14.94 -6.30
C ASN A 137 -41.32 13.95 -5.29
N ILE A 138 -41.09 14.21 -4.00
CA ILE A 138 -42.19 14.02 -3.03
C ILE A 138 -43.00 15.32 -3.04
N HIS A 139 -43.90 15.43 -4.02
CA HIS A 139 -45.08 16.27 -3.88
C HIS A 139 -45.93 15.65 -2.76
N CYS A 140 -45.80 16.16 -1.54
CA CYS A 140 -46.90 16.04 -0.58
C CYS A 140 -48.01 16.96 -1.08
N GLY A 141 -48.98 16.39 -1.77
CA GLY A 141 -50.31 16.99 -1.95
C GLY A 141 -51.11 16.93 -0.66
#